data_AF-A0A9E1P1Z9-F1
#
_entry.id   AF-A0A9E1P1Z9-F1
#
_cell.length_a   1.000
_cell.length_b   1.000
_cell.length_c   1.000
_cell.angle_alpha   90.00
_cell.angle_beta   90.00
_cell.angle_gamma   90.00
#
_symmetry.space_group_name_H-M   'P 1'
#
loop_
_entity.id
_entity.type
_entity.pdbx_description
1 polymer ?
#
loop_
_entity_poly.entity_id
_entity_poly.type
_entity_poly.pdbx_seq_one_letter_code
_entity_poly.pdbx_strand_id
1 'polypeptide(L)'
;MEKSSEGNLPQEFHEKSTVAANRFALNSFMLRFRDDSVESAYREHITEGTLWYCRIAWFLTFLLVCLFGLLDQQLYKDAVGPVQLARTLLITVAVGCLAATYIPRFQPYIDWTSSVCVLSIGTFSTLLTAMSDPTTFSPYFTSLVFAHTGMFLTLGLGFRHCSLAVLINLAIFEVVIGVISPVEYWLFLVYNFFLCSMVLIFLYLCFLTELVSRNNYIASLRLQSSLDDIRTLKGMLPICSHCKMVRDDSGYWNQIEQYIVEHSEATLTHGICPDCIKEHYPEMNLSSK
;
A
#
# COMPACT_ATOMS: atom_id res chain seq x y z
N MET A 1 12.05 34.71 41.80
CA MET A 1 10.66 34.45 41.38
C MET A 1 10.64 34.54 39.86
N GLU A 2 11.00 33.44 39.22
CA GLU A 2 11.04 33.29 37.77
C GLU A 2 9.67 32.70 37.38
N LYS A 3 8.78 33.53 36.84
CA LYS A 3 7.47 33.07 36.35
C LYS A 3 7.66 32.51 34.95
N SER A 4 7.34 31.23 34.84
CA SER A 4 7.20 30.42 33.63
C SER A 4 6.47 31.16 32.52
N SER A 5 7.16 31.39 31.40
CA SER A 5 6.52 31.66 30.12
C SER A 5 6.08 30.32 29.52
N GLU A 6 4.93 29.80 29.96
CA GLU A 6 4.21 28.80 29.18
C GLU A 6 3.75 29.49 27.88
N GLY A 7 4.46 29.19 26.80
CA GLY A 7 4.14 29.69 25.47
C GLY A 7 2.80 29.13 25.02
N ASN A 8 1.80 30.00 24.95
CA ASN A 8 0.60 29.74 24.16
C ASN A 8 1.02 29.53 22.69
N LEU A 9 1.05 28.26 22.26
CA LEU A 9 1.11 27.94 20.85
C LEU A 9 -0.07 28.64 20.13
N PRO A 10 0.16 29.31 18.98
CA PRO A 10 -0.90 30.01 18.27
C PRO A 10 -2.07 29.06 17.95
N GLN A 11 -3.31 29.50 18.15
CA GLN A 11 -4.53 28.72 17.83
C GLN A 11 -4.50 28.13 16.40
N GLU A 12 -3.88 28.85 15.47
CA GLU A 12 -3.67 28.45 14.08
C GLU A 12 -2.81 27.17 13.93
N PHE A 13 -1.87 26.93 14.85
CA PHE A 13 -1.03 25.74 14.87
C PHE A 13 -1.80 24.52 15.39
N HIS A 14 -2.64 24.70 16.41
CA HIS A 14 -3.53 23.65 16.91
C HIS A 14 -4.63 23.28 15.90
N GLU A 15 -5.17 24.26 15.17
CA GLU A 15 -6.16 24.02 14.12
C GLU A 15 -5.56 23.28 12.92
N LYS A 16 -4.35 23.66 12.48
CA LYS A 16 -3.62 22.89 11.45
C LYS A 16 -3.27 21.47 11.90
N SER A 17 -2.86 21.27 13.16
CA SER A 17 -2.51 19.93 13.67
C SER A 17 -3.74 19.03 13.82
N THR A 18 -4.88 19.57 14.23
CA THR A 18 -6.14 18.82 14.38
C THR A 18 -6.79 18.49 13.03
N VAL A 19 -6.78 19.42 12.07
CA VAL A 19 -7.24 19.16 10.69
C VAL A 19 -6.33 18.12 10.02
N ALA A 20 -5.01 18.22 10.17
CA ALA A 20 -4.07 17.23 9.66
C ALA A 20 -4.25 15.86 10.34
N ALA A 21 -4.47 15.81 11.66
CA ALA A 21 -4.72 14.57 12.39
C ALA A 21 -6.03 13.89 11.96
N ASN A 22 -7.07 14.68 11.67
CA ASN A 22 -8.36 14.15 11.23
C ASN A 22 -8.32 13.65 9.76
N ARG A 23 -7.44 14.22 8.93
CA ARG A 23 -7.22 13.81 7.54
C ARG A 23 -6.72 12.36 7.41
N PHE A 24 -5.82 11.95 8.31
CA PHE A 24 -5.26 10.60 8.36
C PHE A 24 -6.04 9.64 9.25
N ALA A 25 -7.22 10.05 9.74
CA ALA A 25 -8.03 9.21 10.61
C ALA A 25 -8.50 7.94 9.86
N LEU A 26 -8.28 6.78 10.48
CA LEU A 26 -8.70 5.48 9.98
C LEU A 26 -10.09 5.10 10.51
N ASN A 27 -10.90 4.48 9.67
CA ASN A 27 -12.07 3.75 10.14
C ASN A 27 -11.62 2.39 10.70
N SER A 28 -11.77 2.17 12.02
CA SER A 28 -11.26 0.97 12.70
C SER A 28 -11.83 -0.35 12.19
N PHE A 29 -13.07 -0.39 11.72
CA PHE A 29 -13.69 -1.64 11.26
C PHE A 29 -13.29 -2.01 9.83
N MET A 30 -13.09 -0.99 9.02
CA MET A 30 -12.95 -1.13 7.57
C MET A 30 -11.54 -0.84 7.06
N LEU A 31 -10.62 -0.45 7.95
CA LEU A 31 -9.24 -0.04 7.69
C LEU A 31 -9.14 0.82 6.42
N ARG A 32 -9.86 1.95 6.38
CA ARG A 32 -9.81 2.92 5.26
C ARG A 32 -9.59 4.30 5.82
N PHE A 33 -8.81 5.12 5.14
CA PHE A 33 -8.72 6.54 5.47
C PHE A 33 -10.08 7.20 5.28
N ARG A 34 -10.44 8.12 6.20
CA ARG A 34 -11.70 8.87 6.10
C ARG A 34 -11.67 9.88 4.95
N ASP A 35 -10.50 10.40 4.62
CA ASP A 35 -10.28 11.27 3.46
C ASP A 35 -10.03 10.42 2.20
N ASP A 36 -10.90 10.57 1.20
CA ASP A 36 -10.82 9.84 -0.07
C ASP A 36 -9.58 10.22 -0.89
N SER A 37 -9.08 11.46 -0.77
CA SER A 37 -7.85 11.87 -1.45
C SER A 37 -6.65 11.09 -0.91
N VAL A 38 -6.57 10.95 0.41
CA VAL A 38 -5.50 10.18 1.07
C VAL A 38 -5.64 8.69 0.78
N GLU A 39 -6.86 8.15 0.78
CA GLU A 39 -7.08 6.74 0.42
C GLU A 39 -6.64 6.47 -1.02
N SER A 40 -6.98 7.33 -1.98
CA SER A 40 -6.58 7.14 -3.37
C SER A 40 -5.06 7.20 -3.55
N ALA A 41 -4.40 8.16 -2.92
CA ALA A 41 -2.93 8.29 -2.96
C ALA A 41 -2.23 7.09 -2.29
N TYR A 42 -2.75 6.61 -1.16
CA TYR A 42 -2.25 5.38 -0.53
C TYR A 42 -2.40 4.16 -1.45
N ARG A 43 -3.56 4.02 -2.11
CA ARG A 43 -3.84 2.90 -3.00
C ARG A 43 -2.95 2.91 -4.23
N GLU A 44 -2.72 4.07 -4.83
CA GLU A 44 -1.78 4.23 -5.93
C GLU A 44 -0.36 3.84 -5.51
N HIS A 45 0.13 4.39 -4.38
CA HIS A 45 1.44 4.08 -3.82
C HIS A 45 1.65 2.58 -3.58
N ILE A 46 0.67 1.89 -2.96
CA ILE A 46 0.73 0.46 -2.73
C ILE A 46 0.68 -0.32 -4.04
N THR A 47 -0.20 0.06 -4.97
CA THR A 47 -0.34 -0.63 -6.26
C THR A 47 0.97 -0.59 -7.02
N GLU A 48 1.60 0.57 -7.17
CA GLU A 48 2.88 0.71 -7.85
C GLU A 48 3.99 -0.14 -7.18
N GLY A 49 4.07 -0.13 -5.86
CA GLY A 49 5.07 -0.90 -5.12
C GLY A 49 4.86 -2.41 -5.10
N THR A 50 3.61 -2.88 -5.29
CA THR A 50 3.26 -4.32 -5.13
C THR A 50 2.96 -5.05 -6.42
N LEU A 51 2.67 -4.33 -7.52
CA LEU A 51 2.27 -4.89 -8.82
C LEU A 51 3.19 -6.01 -9.32
N TRP A 52 4.50 -5.84 -9.20
CA TRP A 52 5.48 -6.86 -9.58
C TRP A 52 5.33 -8.15 -8.77
N TYR A 53 5.22 -8.03 -7.44
CA TYR A 53 5.05 -9.16 -6.55
C TYR A 53 3.71 -9.88 -6.80
N CYS A 54 2.64 -9.12 -7.04
CA CYS A 54 1.36 -9.67 -7.48
C CYS A 54 1.53 -10.53 -8.73
N ARG A 55 2.19 -10.02 -9.78
CA ARG A 55 2.40 -10.76 -11.04
C ARG A 55 3.18 -12.06 -10.83
N ILE A 56 4.23 -12.06 -10.01
CA ILE A 56 4.96 -13.29 -9.65
C ILE A 56 4.03 -14.28 -8.95
N ALA A 57 3.27 -13.82 -7.95
CA ALA A 57 2.36 -14.68 -7.20
C ALA A 57 1.33 -15.33 -8.14
N TRP A 58 0.71 -14.55 -9.03
CA TRP A 58 -0.25 -15.04 -10.02
C TRP A 58 0.36 -16.03 -11.00
N PHE A 59 1.58 -15.77 -11.48
CA PHE A 59 2.30 -16.70 -12.33
C PHE A 59 2.61 -18.02 -11.62
N LEU A 60 3.06 -17.96 -10.37
CA LEU A 60 3.34 -19.14 -9.56
C LEU A 60 2.05 -19.94 -9.30
N THR A 61 0.93 -19.27 -9.02
CA THR A 61 -0.38 -19.90 -8.88
C THR A 61 -0.80 -20.62 -10.17
N PHE A 62 -0.65 -19.98 -11.33
CA PHE A 62 -0.90 -20.62 -12.62
C PHE A 62 -0.03 -21.87 -12.81
N LEU A 63 1.27 -21.77 -12.53
CA LEU A 63 2.20 -22.90 -12.64
C LEU A 63 1.79 -24.06 -11.73
N LEU A 64 1.43 -23.78 -10.48
CA LEU A 64 0.95 -24.78 -9.52
C LEU A 64 -0.34 -25.43 -10.02
N VAL A 65 -1.34 -24.65 -10.47
CA VAL A 65 -2.60 -25.19 -11.00
C VAL A 65 -2.35 -26.10 -12.21
N CYS A 66 -1.42 -25.75 -13.10
CA CYS A 66 -1.03 -26.62 -14.21
C CYS A 66 -0.39 -27.92 -13.74
N LEU A 67 0.53 -27.85 -12.76
CA LEU A 67 1.25 -29.01 -12.24
C LEU A 67 0.32 -29.99 -11.51
N PHE A 68 -0.64 -29.49 -10.74
CA PHE A 68 -1.68 -30.32 -10.11
C PHE A 68 -2.59 -31.02 -11.13
N GLY A 69 -2.74 -30.49 -12.35
CA GLY A 69 -3.49 -31.16 -13.42
C GLY A 69 -2.90 -32.52 -13.84
N LEU A 70 -1.60 -32.73 -13.63
CA LEU A 70 -0.96 -34.03 -13.88
C LEU A 70 -1.37 -35.09 -12.85
N LEU A 71 -1.61 -34.67 -11.60
CA LEU A 71 -2.07 -35.54 -10.52
C LEU A 71 -3.54 -35.95 -10.69
N ASP A 72 -4.38 -35.06 -11.23
CA ASP A 72 -5.81 -35.32 -11.44
C ASP A 72 -6.07 -36.56 -12.32
N GLN A 73 -5.22 -36.80 -13.31
CA GLN A 73 -5.34 -37.96 -14.20
C GLN A 73 -5.17 -39.29 -13.45
N GLN A 74 -4.33 -39.29 -12.40
CA GLN A 74 -4.13 -40.48 -11.57
C GLN A 74 -5.24 -40.66 -10.54
N LEU A 75 -5.82 -39.56 -10.06
CA LEU A 75 -6.74 -39.53 -8.93
C LEU A 75 -8.22 -39.69 -9.33
N TYR A 76 -8.64 -39.14 -10.48
CA TYR A 76 -10.06 -39.12 -10.90
C TYR A 76 -10.36 -39.96 -12.15
N LYS A 77 -9.74 -41.14 -12.30
CA LYS A 77 -9.79 -42.00 -13.51
C LYS A 77 -11.11 -41.97 -14.31
N ASP A 78 -12.27 -42.10 -13.66
CA ASP A 78 -13.59 -42.13 -14.33
C ASP A 78 -14.22 -40.75 -14.53
N ALA A 79 -13.74 -39.71 -13.83
CA ALA A 79 -14.22 -38.32 -13.87
C ALA A 79 -13.19 -37.32 -14.40
N VAL A 80 -12.15 -37.78 -15.12
CA VAL A 80 -11.07 -36.93 -15.64
C VAL A 80 -11.59 -35.81 -16.55
N GLY A 81 -12.57 -36.10 -17.41
CA GLY A 81 -13.16 -35.13 -18.35
C GLY A 81 -13.71 -33.86 -17.67
N PRO A 82 -14.70 -33.96 -16.77
CA PRO A 82 -15.24 -32.80 -16.07
C PRO A 82 -14.22 -32.07 -15.21
N VAL A 83 -13.27 -32.78 -14.58
CA VAL A 83 -12.19 -32.18 -13.78
C VAL A 83 -11.25 -31.34 -14.66
N GLN A 84 -10.85 -31.85 -15.82
CA GLN A 84 -10.02 -31.11 -16.78
C GLN A 84 -10.75 -29.90 -17.35
N LEU A 85 -12.05 -30.01 -17.65
CA LEU A 85 -12.85 -28.88 -18.08
C LEU A 85 -12.88 -27.78 -17.01
N ALA A 86 -13.19 -28.12 -15.76
CA ALA A 86 -13.18 -27.16 -14.65
C ALA A 86 -11.81 -26.48 -14.47
N ARG A 87 -10.72 -27.24 -14.65
CA ARG A 87 -9.36 -26.70 -14.57
C ARG A 87 -9.02 -25.75 -15.73
N THR A 88 -9.39 -26.09 -16.96
CA THR A 88 -9.19 -25.19 -18.11
C THR A 88 -9.93 -23.87 -17.95
N LEU A 89 -11.14 -23.89 -17.37
CA LEU A 89 -11.89 -22.68 -17.02
C LEU A 89 -11.14 -21.86 -15.96
N LEU A 90 -10.65 -22.49 -14.88
CA LEU A 90 -9.86 -21.80 -13.85
C LEU A 90 -8.60 -21.17 -14.43
N ILE A 91 -7.87 -21.90 -15.27
CA ILE A 91 -6.66 -21.40 -15.94
C ILE A 91 -6.99 -20.19 -16.83
N THR A 92 -8.09 -20.25 -17.57
CA THR A 92 -8.52 -19.14 -18.43
C THR A 92 -8.81 -17.89 -17.60
N VAL A 93 -9.48 -18.02 -16.45
CA VAL A 93 -9.71 -16.92 -15.51
C VAL A 93 -8.39 -16.39 -14.96
N ALA A 94 -7.47 -17.27 -14.52
CA ALA A 94 -6.16 -16.90 -13.98
C ALA A 94 -5.32 -16.11 -14.99
N VAL A 95 -5.25 -16.57 -16.24
CA VAL A 95 -4.57 -15.87 -17.33
C VAL A 95 -5.23 -14.52 -17.62
N GLY A 96 -6.57 -14.46 -17.60
CA GLY A 96 -7.32 -13.22 -17.75
C GLY A 96 -7.01 -12.18 -16.67
N CYS A 97 -7.01 -12.57 -15.39
CA CYS A 97 -6.62 -11.67 -14.30
C CYS A 97 -5.17 -11.22 -14.45
N LEU A 98 -4.25 -12.14 -14.76
CA LEU A 98 -2.83 -11.82 -14.95
C LEU A 98 -2.65 -10.81 -16.08
N ALA A 99 -3.29 -11.02 -17.23
CA ALA A 99 -3.28 -10.09 -18.36
C ALA A 99 -3.84 -8.71 -17.98
N ALA A 100 -4.92 -8.67 -17.19
CA ALA A 100 -5.50 -7.42 -16.70
C ALA A 100 -4.49 -6.60 -15.87
N THR A 101 -3.58 -7.24 -15.11
CA THR A 101 -2.55 -6.51 -14.34
C THR A 101 -1.52 -5.77 -15.20
N TYR A 102 -1.37 -6.11 -16.48
CA TYR A 102 -0.46 -5.42 -17.40
C TYR A 102 -1.10 -4.23 -18.11
N ILE A 103 -2.43 -4.10 -18.06
CA ILE A 103 -3.16 -3.03 -18.73
C ILE A 103 -3.36 -1.87 -17.75
N PRO A 104 -2.83 -0.66 -18.01
CA PRO A 104 -2.90 0.48 -17.08
C PRO A 104 -4.33 0.84 -16.65
N ARG A 105 -5.30 0.69 -17.56
CA ARG A 105 -6.73 0.94 -17.29
C ARG A 105 -7.32 0.09 -16.16
N PHE A 106 -6.78 -1.11 -15.93
CA PHE A 106 -7.29 -2.05 -14.93
C PHE A 106 -6.52 -2.00 -13.60
N GLN A 107 -5.36 -1.33 -13.53
CA GLN A 107 -4.55 -1.24 -12.31
C GLN A 107 -5.28 -0.64 -11.10
N PRO A 108 -6.14 0.40 -11.24
CA PRO A 108 -6.93 0.91 -10.11
C PRO A 108 -7.91 -0.12 -9.52
N TYR A 109 -8.24 -1.16 -10.28
CA TYR A 109 -9.18 -2.22 -9.91
C TYR A 109 -8.46 -3.53 -9.56
N ILE A 110 -7.16 -3.50 -9.26
CA ILE A 110 -6.36 -4.69 -8.98
C ILE A 110 -6.90 -5.52 -7.82
N ASP A 111 -7.50 -4.85 -6.82
CA ASP A 111 -8.18 -5.48 -5.69
C ASP A 111 -9.29 -6.43 -6.18
N TRP A 112 -10.12 -5.96 -7.12
CA TRP A 112 -11.22 -6.74 -7.68
C TRP A 112 -10.73 -7.90 -8.54
N THR A 113 -9.77 -7.65 -9.44
CA THR A 113 -9.23 -8.72 -10.31
C THR A 113 -8.60 -9.83 -9.48
N SER A 114 -7.94 -9.46 -8.40
CA SER A 114 -7.32 -10.40 -7.47
C SER A 114 -8.38 -11.19 -6.71
N SER A 115 -9.40 -10.54 -6.13
CA SER A 115 -10.53 -11.22 -5.48
C SER A 115 -11.23 -12.22 -6.39
N VAL A 116 -11.52 -11.86 -7.64
CA VAL A 116 -12.15 -12.76 -8.63
C VAL A 116 -11.29 -14.01 -8.83
N CYS A 117 -9.99 -13.83 -8.99
CA CYS A 117 -9.11 -14.95 -9.21
C CYS A 117 -9.04 -15.89 -8.00
N VAL A 118 -8.95 -15.37 -6.77
CA VAL A 118 -8.92 -16.27 -5.60
C VAL A 118 -10.28 -16.90 -5.27
N LEU A 119 -11.39 -16.19 -5.52
CA LEU A 119 -12.74 -16.78 -5.52
C LEU A 119 -12.83 -17.99 -6.46
N SER A 120 -12.28 -17.86 -7.66
CA SER A 120 -12.29 -18.92 -8.66
C SER A 120 -11.47 -20.14 -8.21
N ILE A 121 -10.31 -19.92 -7.60
CA ILE A 121 -9.45 -21.01 -7.08
C ILE A 121 -10.12 -21.74 -5.90
N GLY A 122 -10.70 -20.99 -4.96
CA GLY A 122 -11.39 -21.58 -3.82
C GLY A 122 -12.63 -22.38 -4.24
N THR A 123 -13.46 -21.81 -5.11
CA THR A 123 -14.62 -22.49 -5.70
C THR A 123 -14.23 -23.75 -6.45
N PHE A 124 -13.15 -23.71 -7.25
CA PHE A 124 -12.63 -24.89 -7.94
C PHE A 124 -12.18 -25.97 -6.95
N SER A 125 -11.48 -25.61 -5.89
CA SER A 125 -11.00 -26.55 -4.86
C SER A 125 -12.16 -27.19 -4.10
N THR A 126 -13.21 -26.43 -3.80
CA THR A 126 -14.46 -26.94 -3.24
C THR A 126 -15.14 -27.94 -4.19
N LEU A 127 -15.20 -27.64 -5.48
CA LEU A 127 -15.78 -28.55 -6.48
C LEU A 127 -15.01 -29.87 -6.55
N LEU A 128 -13.68 -29.84 -6.55
CA LEU A 128 -12.88 -31.07 -6.55
C LEU A 128 -13.08 -31.88 -5.26
N THR A 129 -13.18 -31.20 -4.12
CA THR A 129 -13.50 -31.85 -2.84
C THR A 129 -14.88 -32.53 -2.89
N ALA A 130 -15.87 -31.89 -3.51
CA ALA A 130 -17.20 -32.46 -3.68
C ALA A 130 -17.22 -33.66 -4.64
N MET A 131 -16.33 -33.69 -5.63
CA MET A 131 -16.22 -34.81 -6.57
C MET A 131 -15.38 -35.98 -6.04
N SER A 132 -14.66 -35.80 -4.93
CA SER A 132 -13.92 -36.88 -4.28
C SER A 132 -14.82 -37.77 -3.41
N ASP A 133 -14.31 -38.95 -3.05
CA ASP A 133 -15.05 -39.90 -2.21
C ASP A 133 -15.51 -39.25 -0.89
N PRO A 134 -16.81 -39.23 -0.58
CA PRO A 134 -17.36 -38.55 0.60
C PRO A 134 -17.00 -39.22 1.94
N THR A 135 -16.41 -40.42 1.91
CA THR A 135 -16.01 -41.18 3.10
C THR A 135 -14.54 -41.01 3.47
N THR A 136 -13.72 -40.47 2.56
CA THR A 136 -12.28 -40.35 2.75
C THR A 136 -11.85 -38.90 2.77
N PHE A 137 -10.81 -38.59 3.54
CA PHE A 137 -10.23 -37.24 3.54
C PHE A 137 -9.68 -36.89 2.14
N SER A 138 -10.32 -35.92 1.50
CA SER A 138 -9.92 -35.42 0.19
C SER A 138 -8.57 -34.69 0.23
N PRO A 139 -7.57 -35.10 -0.57
CA PRO A 139 -6.32 -34.36 -0.72
C PRO A 139 -6.51 -32.92 -1.22
N TYR A 140 -7.61 -32.64 -1.94
CA TYR A 140 -7.90 -31.30 -2.46
C TYR A 140 -8.40 -30.33 -1.39
N PHE A 141 -8.77 -30.83 -0.20
CA PHE A 141 -8.95 -29.98 0.96
C PHE A 141 -7.65 -29.23 1.31
N THR A 142 -6.49 -29.87 1.16
CA THR A 142 -5.19 -29.22 1.35
C THR A 142 -4.99 -28.09 0.33
N SER A 143 -5.43 -28.27 -0.92
CA SER A 143 -5.41 -27.21 -1.93
C SER A 143 -6.34 -26.04 -1.56
N LEU A 144 -7.51 -26.32 -0.97
CA LEU A 144 -8.42 -25.30 -0.46
C LEU A 144 -7.77 -24.46 0.66
N VAL A 145 -7.03 -25.10 1.58
CA VAL A 145 -6.26 -24.41 2.63
C VAL A 145 -5.18 -23.51 2.04
N PHE A 146 -4.44 -23.98 1.02
CA PHE A 146 -3.44 -23.13 0.36
C PHE A 146 -4.07 -21.98 -0.43
N ALA A 147 -5.22 -22.19 -1.07
CA ALA A 147 -5.95 -21.16 -1.79
C ALA A 147 -6.39 -20.03 -0.84
N HIS A 148 -6.97 -20.37 0.30
CA HIS A 148 -7.33 -19.39 1.33
C HIS A 148 -6.08 -18.70 1.88
N THR A 149 -4.98 -19.43 2.10
CA THR A 149 -3.72 -18.83 2.60
C THR A 149 -3.19 -17.80 1.60
N GLY A 150 -3.27 -18.12 0.32
CA GLY A 150 -2.92 -17.23 -0.78
C GLY A 150 -3.73 -15.93 -0.81
N MET A 151 -5.05 -15.96 -0.51
CA MET A 151 -5.90 -14.76 -0.44
C MET A 151 -5.34 -13.67 0.47
N PHE A 152 -4.66 -14.08 1.55
CA PHE A 152 -4.16 -13.16 2.57
C PHE A 152 -2.68 -12.82 2.39
N LEU A 153 -1.95 -13.58 1.56
CA LEU A 153 -0.53 -13.36 1.26
C LEU A 153 -0.30 -12.54 -0.01
N THR A 154 -1.30 -12.35 -0.88
CA THR A 154 -1.19 -11.44 -2.03
C THR A 154 -1.09 -9.99 -1.55
N LEU A 155 0.16 -9.53 -1.42
CA LEU A 155 0.54 -8.17 -1.07
C LEU A 155 -0.18 -7.18 -1.99
N GLY A 156 -1.07 -6.35 -1.45
CA GLY A 156 -1.75 -5.28 -2.20
C GLY A 156 -3.27 -5.35 -2.18
N LEU A 157 -3.87 -6.50 -1.86
CA LEU A 157 -5.31 -6.58 -1.64
C LEU A 157 -5.72 -5.83 -0.37
N GLY A 158 -6.74 -4.98 -0.48
CA GLY A 158 -7.40 -4.43 0.71
C GLY A 158 -8.12 -5.51 1.53
N PHE A 159 -8.04 -5.41 2.86
CA PHE A 159 -8.66 -6.26 3.87
C PHE A 159 -10.13 -6.51 3.57
N ARG A 160 -10.88 -5.51 3.10
CA ARG A 160 -12.29 -5.66 2.74
C ARG A 160 -12.49 -6.68 1.61
N HIS A 161 -11.68 -6.59 0.56
CA HIS A 161 -11.77 -7.44 -0.61
C HIS A 161 -11.36 -8.88 -0.26
N CYS A 162 -10.31 -9.05 0.54
CA CYS A 162 -9.92 -10.36 1.09
C CYS A 162 -11.02 -10.97 1.96
N SER A 163 -11.52 -10.20 2.93
CA SER A 163 -12.55 -10.66 3.88
C SER A 163 -13.81 -11.09 3.15
N LEU A 164 -14.27 -10.30 2.19
CA LEU A 164 -15.46 -10.62 1.41
C LEU A 164 -15.24 -11.89 0.55
N ALA A 165 -14.11 -11.99 -0.14
CA ALA A 165 -13.79 -13.16 -0.97
C ALA A 165 -13.72 -14.46 -0.15
N VAL A 166 -13.14 -14.40 1.05
CA VAL A 166 -13.05 -15.54 1.96
C VAL A 166 -14.43 -15.95 2.47
N LEU A 167 -15.26 -15.01 2.90
CA LEU A 167 -16.62 -15.30 3.36
C LEU A 167 -17.48 -15.93 2.26
N ILE A 168 -17.34 -15.46 1.01
CA ILE A 168 -18.04 -16.04 -0.14
C ILE A 168 -17.54 -17.48 -0.38
N ASN A 169 -16.24 -17.74 -0.37
CA ASN A 169 -15.72 -19.10 -0.54
C ASN A 169 -16.17 -20.05 0.57
N LEU A 170 -16.17 -19.60 1.83
CA LEU A 170 -16.69 -20.37 2.94
C LEU A 170 -18.18 -20.69 2.74
N ALA A 171 -18.99 -19.70 2.35
CA ALA A 171 -20.40 -19.94 2.07
C ALA A 171 -20.60 -20.96 0.92
N ILE A 172 -19.81 -20.86 -0.16
CA ILE A 172 -19.82 -21.83 -1.25
C ILE A 172 -19.43 -23.22 -0.74
N PHE A 173 -18.38 -23.32 0.10
CA PHE A 173 -17.95 -24.57 0.70
C PHE A 173 -19.05 -25.22 1.53
N GLU A 174 -19.67 -24.48 2.45
CA GLU A 174 -20.76 -24.98 3.30
C GLU A 174 -21.96 -25.44 2.48
N VAL A 175 -22.36 -24.70 1.44
CA VAL A 175 -23.48 -25.09 0.58
C VAL A 175 -23.13 -26.35 -0.23
N VAL A 176 -21.95 -26.40 -0.84
CA VAL A 176 -21.58 -27.52 -1.71
C VAL A 176 -21.37 -28.80 -0.90
N ILE A 177 -20.60 -28.73 0.19
CA ILE A 177 -20.22 -29.90 0.98
C ILE A 177 -21.29 -30.25 2.04
N GLY A 178 -22.04 -29.27 2.54
CA GLY A 178 -23.10 -29.51 3.52
C GLY A 178 -24.44 -29.91 2.90
N VAL A 179 -24.75 -29.44 1.68
CA VAL A 179 -26.08 -29.63 1.06
C VAL A 179 -26.02 -30.45 -0.23
N ILE A 180 -25.12 -30.12 -1.16
CA ILE A 180 -25.13 -30.71 -2.52
C ILE A 180 -24.46 -32.09 -2.54
N SER A 181 -23.31 -32.21 -1.90
CA SER A 181 -22.53 -33.45 -1.80
C SER A 181 -22.17 -33.71 -0.34
N PRO A 182 -23.17 -34.12 0.47
CA PRO A 182 -22.98 -34.30 1.90
C PRO A 182 -21.92 -35.37 2.17
N VAL A 183 -20.83 -34.95 2.80
CA VAL A 183 -19.78 -35.85 3.29
C VAL A 183 -20.17 -36.43 4.64
N GLU A 184 -19.41 -37.44 5.10
CA GLU A 184 -19.60 -37.99 6.43
C GLU A 184 -19.54 -36.88 7.51
N TYR A 185 -20.45 -36.93 8.49
CA TYR A 185 -20.60 -35.90 9.52
C TYR A 185 -19.28 -35.58 10.24
N TRP A 186 -18.49 -36.60 10.60
CA TRP A 186 -17.20 -36.39 11.26
C TRP A 186 -16.20 -35.66 10.37
N LEU A 187 -16.15 -36.02 9.09
CA LEU A 187 -15.27 -35.37 8.12
C LEU A 187 -15.69 -33.92 7.86
N PHE A 188 -17.00 -33.66 7.80
CA PHE A 188 -17.55 -32.31 7.69
C PHE A 188 -17.13 -31.41 8.86
N LEU A 189 -17.23 -31.92 10.10
CA LEU A 189 -16.78 -31.19 11.29
C LEU A 189 -15.28 -30.89 11.24
N VAL A 190 -14.47 -31.86 10.82
CA VAL A 190 -13.02 -31.69 10.68
C VAL A 190 -12.70 -30.59 9.66
N TYR A 191 -13.32 -30.62 8.48
CA TYR A 191 -13.14 -29.57 7.48
C TYR A 191 -13.52 -28.19 7.99
N ASN A 192 -14.69 -28.08 8.63
CA ASN A 192 -15.17 -26.83 9.21
C ASN A 192 -14.22 -26.29 10.28
N PHE A 193 -13.73 -27.15 11.18
CA PHE A 193 -12.78 -26.76 12.22
C PHE A 193 -11.47 -26.20 11.63
N PHE A 194 -10.89 -26.89 10.64
CA PHE A 194 -9.66 -26.44 9.99
C PHE A 194 -9.87 -25.16 9.18
N LEU A 195 -10.98 -25.04 8.44
CA LEU A 195 -11.28 -23.82 7.68
C LEU A 195 -11.54 -22.61 8.58
N CYS A 196 -12.35 -22.76 9.62
CA CYS A 196 -12.64 -21.66 10.56
C CYS A 196 -11.38 -21.20 11.29
N SER A 197 -10.58 -22.12 11.82
CA SER A 197 -9.33 -21.77 12.51
C SER A 197 -8.35 -21.05 11.58
N MET A 198 -8.18 -21.56 10.36
CA MET A 198 -7.33 -20.97 9.35
C MET A 198 -7.82 -19.58 8.93
N VAL A 199 -9.11 -19.42 8.62
CA VAL A 199 -9.69 -18.12 8.24
C VAL A 199 -9.55 -17.08 9.35
N LEU A 200 -9.77 -17.45 10.62
CA LEU A 200 -9.57 -16.53 11.75
C LEU A 200 -8.12 -16.06 11.85
N ILE A 201 -7.16 -16.98 11.76
CA ILE A 201 -5.72 -16.67 11.83
C ILE A 201 -5.34 -15.71 10.70
N PHE A 202 -5.71 -16.04 9.46
CA PHE A 202 -5.27 -15.24 8.32
C PHE A 202 -6.03 -13.92 8.16
N LEU A 203 -7.30 -13.86 8.58
CA LEU A 203 -8.04 -12.60 8.67
C LEU A 203 -7.36 -11.63 9.65
N TYR A 204 -6.92 -12.14 10.81
CA TYR A 204 -6.16 -11.36 11.78
C TYR A 204 -4.81 -10.91 11.22
N LEU A 205 -4.06 -11.79 10.54
CA LEU A 205 -2.80 -11.44 9.89
C LEU A 205 -3.00 -10.35 8.84
N CYS A 206 -4.03 -10.47 7.99
CA CYS A 206 -4.36 -9.47 6.97
C CYS A 206 -4.77 -8.13 7.58
N PHE A 207 -5.52 -8.15 8.68
CA PHE A 207 -5.84 -6.95 9.45
C PHE A 207 -4.57 -6.26 9.97
N LEU A 208 -3.63 -7.02 10.55
CA LEU A 208 -2.38 -6.49 11.06
C LEU A 208 -1.48 -5.94 9.95
N THR A 209 -1.32 -6.66 8.83
CA THR A 209 -0.47 -6.22 7.72
C THR A 209 -0.99 -4.94 7.09
N GLU A 210 -2.32 -4.80 6.89
CA GLU A 210 -2.90 -3.55 6.39
C GLU A 210 -2.77 -2.42 7.40
N LEU A 211 -3.01 -2.68 8.69
CA LEU A 211 -2.83 -1.68 9.74
C LEU A 211 -1.39 -1.14 9.78
N VAL A 212 -0.41 -2.04 9.73
CA VAL A 212 1.02 -1.69 9.70
C VAL A 212 1.35 -0.93 8.40
N SER A 213 0.87 -1.38 7.25
CA SER A 213 1.09 -0.72 5.96
C SER A 213 0.58 0.73 5.97
N ARG A 214 -0.64 0.95 6.48
CA ARG A 214 -1.24 2.29 6.58
C ARG A 214 -0.49 3.18 7.56
N ASN A 215 -0.10 2.64 8.71
CA ASN A 215 0.70 3.40 9.68
C ASN A 215 2.08 3.78 9.12
N ASN A 216 2.73 2.87 8.39
CA ASN A 216 4.01 3.14 7.73
C ASN A 216 3.88 4.23 6.67
N TYR A 217 2.78 4.25 5.91
CA TYR A 217 2.49 5.31 4.94
C TYR A 217 2.29 6.67 5.62
N ILE A 218 1.54 6.73 6.73
CA ILE A 218 1.39 7.98 7.50
C ILE A 218 2.75 8.43 8.06
N ALA A 219 3.56 7.49 8.56
CA ALA A 219 4.89 7.79 9.09
C ALA A 219 5.83 8.34 8.02
N SER A 220 5.81 7.79 6.79
CA SER A 220 6.64 8.28 5.69
C SER A 220 6.24 9.70 5.26
N LEU A 221 4.93 9.99 5.20
CA LEU A 221 4.44 11.34 4.92
C LEU A 221 4.86 12.35 5.99
N ARG A 222 4.76 11.98 7.27
CA ARG A 222 5.20 12.85 8.38
C ARG A 222 6.70 13.13 8.32
N LEU A 223 7.50 12.12 8.01
CA LEU A 223 8.94 12.27 7.86
C LEU A 223 9.29 13.24 6.73
N GLN A 224 8.65 13.10 5.55
CA GLN A 224 8.86 14.02 4.44
C GLN A 224 8.50 15.46 4.81
N SER A 225 7.34 15.67 5.46
CA SER A 225 6.94 17.00 5.93
C SER A 225 7.97 17.63 6.87
N SER A 226 8.48 16.88 7.85
CA SER A 226 9.49 17.40 8.78
C SER A 226 10.81 17.72 8.09
N LEU A 227 11.21 16.95 7.07
CA LEU A 227 12.40 17.24 6.28
C LEU A 227 12.23 18.52 5.46
N ASP A 228 11.05 18.76 4.89
CA ASP A 228 10.76 19.97 4.13
C ASP A 228 10.67 21.21 5.03
N ASP A 229 10.14 21.07 6.25
CA ASP A 229 10.17 22.14 7.26
C ASP A 229 11.61 22.50 7.63
N ILE A 230 12.48 21.50 7.86
CA ILE A 230 13.91 21.72 8.12
C ILE A 230 14.59 22.39 6.93
N ARG A 231 14.31 21.97 5.68
CA ARG A 231 14.87 22.61 4.47
C ARG A 231 14.47 24.08 4.38
N THR A 232 13.21 24.38 4.68
CA THR A 232 12.68 25.75 4.67
C THR A 232 13.35 26.59 5.76
N LEU A 233 13.46 26.06 6.98
CA LEU A 233 14.14 26.70 8.10
C LEU A 233 15.63 26.95 7.81
N LYS A 234 16.33 25.98 7.21
CA LYS A 234 17.73 26.14 6.78
C LYS A 234 17.89 27.17 5.65
N GLY A 235 16.84 27.41 4.86
CA GLY A 235 16.83 28.47 3.85
C GLY A 235 16.61 29.88 4.42
N MET A 236 16.21 30.01 5.70
CA MET A 236 16.05 31.31 6.34
C MET A 236 17.38 31.78 6.90
N LEU A 237 17.94 32.85 6.32
CA LEU A 237 19.13 33.51 6.85
C LEU A 237 18.73 34.56 7.90
N PRO A 238 19.03 34.33 9.19
CA PRO A 238 18.79 35.34 10.22
C PRO A 238 19.72 36.54 9.98
N ILE A 239 19.18 37.61 9.41
CA ILE A 239 19.88 38.87 9.13
C ILE A 239 19.60 39.88 10.24
N CYS A 240 20.63 40.53 10.75
CA CYS A 240 20.47 41.62 11.70
C CYS A 240 19.73 42.79 11.03
N SER A 241 18.61 43.23 11.61
CA SER A 241 17.79 44.30 11.04
C SER A 241 18.55 45.63 10.90
N HIS A 242 19.52 45.88 11.79
CA HIS A 242 20.29 47.10 11.85
C HIS A 242 21.53 47.09 10.95
N CYS A 243 22.42 46.10 11.11
CA CYS A 243 23.72 46.06 10.41
C CYS A 243 23.77 45.07 9.23
N LYS A 244 22.70 44.33 8.94
CA LYS A 244 22.57 43.37 7.84
C LYS A 244 23.56 42.20 7.81
N MET A 245 24.35 42.02 8.88
CA MET A 245 25.15 40.80 9.06
C MET A 245 24.24 39.56 9.18
N VAL A 246 24.73 38.42 8.72
CA VAL A 246 24.06 37.12 8.81
C VAL A 246 24.61 36.36 10.02
N ARG A 247 23.73 35.73 10.80
CA ARG A 247 24.15 34.83 11.88
C ARG A 247 24.32 33.41 11.34
N ASP A 248 25.47 32.80 11.61
CA ASP A 248 25.76 31.41 11.24
C ASP A 248 25.23 30.38 12.26
N ASP A 249 25.35 29.10 11.92
CA ASP A 249 24.93 27.98 12.78
C ASP A 249 25.71 27.88 14.09
N SER A 250 26.92 28.47 14.16
CA SER A 250 27.74 28.56 15.38
C SER A 250 27.35 29.75 16.26
N GLY A 251 26.47 30.62 15.76
CA GLY A 251 25.96 31.80 16.44
C GLY A 251 26.80 33.06 16.26
N TYR A 252 27.82 33.04 15.40
CA TYR A 252 28.61 34.23 15.06
C TYR A 252 27.95 35.05 13.96
N TRP A 253 28.24 36.35 13.95
CA TRP A 253 27.74 37.28 12.94
C TRP A 253 28.83 37.53 11.90
N ASN A 254 28.53 37.18 10.65
CA ASN A 254 29.42 37.36 9.51
C ASN A 254 28.81 38.34 8.51
N GLN A 255 29.65 38.95 7.68
CA GLN A 255 29.13 39.71 6.54
C GLN A 255 28.40 38.78 5.56
N ILE A 256 27.34 39.29 4.94
CA ILE A 256 26.48 38.48 4.08
C ILE A 256 27.25 37.92 2.88
N GLU A 257 28.21 38.69 2.36
CA GLU A 257 29.08 38.31 1.26
C GLU A 257 29.95 37.10 1.63
N GLN A 258 30.58 37.15 2.82
CA GLN A 258 31.39 36.06 3.33
C GLN A 258 30.54 34.81 3.55
N TYR A 259 29.37 34.96 4.15
CA TYR A 259 28.46 33.86 4.40
C TYR A 259 28.04 33.16 3.09
N ILE A 260 27.68 33.94 2.05
CA ILE A 260 27.26 33.40 0.74
C ILE A 260 28.40 32.62 0.07
N VAL A 261 29.63 33.14 0.11
CA VAL A 261 30.80 32.46 -0.50
C VAL A 261 31.13 31.16 0.24
N GLU A 262 31.01 31.14 1.56
CA GLU A 262 31.32 29.95 2.37
C GLU A 262 30.24 28.86 2.28
N HIS A 263 28.97 29.23 2.04
CA HIS A 263 27.82 28.32 2.10
C HIS A 263 27.13 28.09 0.74
N SER A 264 27.72 28.57 -0.36
CA SER A 264 27.20 28.33 -1.71
C SER A 264 28.32 28.24 -2.75
N GLU A 265 27.98 27.80 -3.96
CA GLU A 265 28.92 27.79 -5.09
C GLU A 265 29.04 29.17 -5.78
N ALA A 266 28.46 30.22 -5.21
CA ALA A 266 28.43 31.55 -5.82
C ALA A 266 29.78 32.27 -5.68
N THR A 267 30.24 32.88 -6.78
CA THR A 267 31.36 33.83 -6.77
C THR A 267 30.81 35.25 -6.82
N LEU A 268 31.17 36.07 -5.83
CA LEU A 268 30.73 37.46 -5.76
C LEU A 268 31.66 38.36 -6.60
N THR A 269 31.07 39.18 -7.46
CA THR A 269 31.77 40.23 -8.20
C THR A 269 31.26 41.59 -7.76
N HIS A 270 32.11 42.61 -7.84
CA HIS A 270 31.76 43.96 -7.41
C HIS A 270 31.37 44.81 -8.62
N GLY A 271 30.22 45.46 -8.54
CA GLY A 271 29.74 46.45 -9.50
C GLY A 271 28.98 47.54 -8.77
N ILE A 272 28.87 48.73 -9.36
CA ILE A 272 28.13 49.85 -8.79
C ILE A 272 26.86 50.10 -9.61
N CYS A 273 25.70 50.19 -8.96
CA CYS A 273 24.44 50.40 -9.69
C CYS A 273 24.35 51.86 -10.21
N PRO A 274 23.55 52.11 -11.26
CA PRO A 274 23.42 53.45 -11.84
C PRO A 274 22.98 54.53 -10.85
N ASP A 275 22.19 54.19 -9.84
CA ASP A 275 21.70 55.13 -8.84
C ASP A 275 22.82 55.54 -7.87
N CYS A 276 23.61 54.56 -7.39
CA CYS A 276 24.79 54.84 -6.57
C CYS A 276 25.87 55.60 -7.34
N ILE A 277 26.02 55.38 -8.65
CA ILE A 277 26.92 56.22 -9.48
C ILE A 277 26.44 57.67 -9.46
N LYS A 278 25.14 57.91 -9.70
CA LYS A 278 24.59 59.28 -9.72
C LYS A 278 24.76 60.01 -8.40
N GLU A 279 24.63 59.28 -7.29
CA GLU A 279 24.68 59.84 -5.95
C GLU A 279 26.12 60.08 -5.46
N HIS A 280 27.01 59.10 -5.62
CA HIS A 280 28.35 59.15 -5.05
C HIS A 280 29.44 59.59 -6.04
N TYR A 281 29.17 59.52 -7.34
CA TYR A 281 30.10 59.94 -8.40
C TYR A 281 29.36 60.79 -9.45
N PRO A 282 28.71 61.90 -9.04
CA PRO A 282 27.93 62.75 -9.95
C PRO A 282 28.79 63.29 -11.11
N GLU A 283 30.09 63.48 -10.90
CA GLU A 283 31.06 63.88 -11.94
C GLU A 283 31.33 62.80 -13.01
N MET A 284 31.12 61.52 -12.71
CA MET A 284 31.29 60.43 -13.68
C MET A 284 30.10 60.27 -14.64
N ASN A 285 28.99 61.02 -14.45
CA ASN A 285 27.90 61.10 -15.43
C ASN A 285 28.26 61.91 -16.69
N LEU A 286 29.51 62.39 -16.82
CA LEU A 286 29.97 63.19 -17.95
C LEU A 286 30.84 62.38 -18.93
N SER A 287 30.28 61.33 -19.53
CA SER A 287 30.69 60.88 -20.88
C SER A 287 29.70 59.88 -21.48
N SER A 288 28.53 60.38 -21.90
CA SER A 288 27.92 59.83 -23.10
C SER A 288 28.21 60.80 -24.24
N LYS A 289 29.12 60.38 -25.13
CA LYS A 289 29.18 60.87 -26.50
C LYS A 289 28.50 59.84 -27.37
#